data_AF-A0A1Z8RCT3-F1
#
_entry.id   AF-A0A1Z8RCT3-F1
#
_cell.length_a   1.000
_cell.length_b   1.000
_cell.length_c   1.000
_cell.angle_alpha   90.00
_cell.angle_beta   90.00
_cell.angle_gamma   90.00
#
_symmetry.space_group_name_H-M   'P 1'
#
loop_
_entity.id
_entity.type
_entity.pdbx_description
1 polymer ?
#
loop_
_entity_poly.entity_id
_entity_poly.type
_entity_poly.pdbx_seq_one_letter_code
_entity_poly.pdbx_strand_id
1 'polypeptide(L)'
;MAKEPNNKGRRDEAAPEFADRLVAINRVSKTVKGGKRFGFAALVVVGDQKGRVGFGKGKAKEVPEAIRKATEQAKRNMIRVPLREGRTLHHDMEGRHGAGKVVMRTAPTGTGIIAGGPMRAVFEMLGIQDVVAKSIGSQNPYNMIRATLDGLKKEASPRMVAQRRGKKVADILRRDEASSQEAVEA
;
A
#
# COMPACT_ATOMS: atom_id res chain seq x y z
N MET A 1 -47.28 -23.54 -0.92
CA MET A 1 -46.09 -22.99 -1.60
C MET A 1 -44.98 -22.82 -0.58
N ALA A 2 -44.02 -23.75 -0.55
CA ALA A 2 -42.86 -23.69 0.33
C ALA A 2 -41.89 -22.61 -0.21
N LYS A 3 -41.42 -21.73 0.69
CA LYS A 3 -40.53 -20.62 0.37
C LYS A 3 -39.10 -21.16 0.31
N GLU A 4 -38.49 -21.15 -0.87
CA GLU A 4 -37.12 -21.60 -1.09
C GLU A 4 -36.13 -20.77 -0.23
N PRO A 5 -35.19 -21.41 0.49
CA PRO A 5 -34.12 -20.67 1.14
C PRO A 5 -33.13 -20.18 0.08
N ASN A 6 -33.04 -18.87 -0.04
CA ASN A 6 -32.08 -18.14 -0.88
C ASN A 6 -30.64 -18.49 -0.44
N ASN A 7 -30.08 -19.52 -1.07
CA ASN A 7 -28.69 -19.93 -0.92
C ASN A 7 -27.81 -18.87 -1.61
N LYS A 8 -27.54 -17.78 -0.88
CA LYS A 8 -26.51 -16.80 -1.28
C LYS A 8 -25.18 -17.52 -1.25
N GLY A 9 -24.75 -17.94 -2.45
CA GLY A 9 -23.53 -18.65 -2.72
C GLY A 9 -22.38 -18.14 -1.85
N ARG A 10 -21.84 -19.07 -1.08
CA ARG A 10 -20.53 -19.01 -0.44
C ARG A 10 -19.53 -18.76 -1.56
N ARG A 11 -19.29 -17.48 -1.87
CA ARG A 11 -18.33 -17.04 -2.89
C ARG A 11 -16.99 -17.65 -2.50
N ASP A 12 -16.56 -18.58 -3.34
CA ASP A 12 -15.46 -19.49 -3.10
C ASP A 12 -14.26 -18.79 -2.47
N GLU A 13 -13.81 -19.35 -1.34
CA GLU A 13 -12.52 -19.11 -0.70
C GLU A 13 -11.37 -19.59 -1.60
N ALA A 14 -11.32 -19.13 -2.85
CA ALA A 14 -10.10 -19.09 -3.60
C ALA A 14 -9.24 -17.98 -2.96
N ALA A 15 -8.69 -18.27 -1.77
CA ALA A 15 -7.80 -17.39 -1.05
C ALA A 15 -6.67 -17.01 -1.99
N PRO A 16 -6.63 -15.76 -2.48
CA PRO A 16 -5.42 -15.27 -3.11
C PRO A 16 -4.38 -15.26 -1.99
N GLU A 17 -3.19 -15.74 -2.32
CA GLU A 17 -1.99 -15.79 -1.49
C GLU A 17 -1.61 -14.38 -1.00
N PHE A 18 -2.37 -13.87 -0.03
CA PHE A 18 -2.19 -12.56 0.55
C PHE A 18 -1.18 -12.68 1.67
N ALA A 19 -0.02 -12.08 1.47
CA ALA A 19 0.97 -11.90 2.52
C ALA A 19 0.51 -10.78 3.45
N ASP A 20 0.70 -10.96 4.76
CA ASP A 20 0.46 -9.96 5.77
C ASP A 20 1.75 -9.55 6.48
N ARG A 21 1.86 -8.26 6.78
CA ARG A 21 2.98 -7.68 7.52
C ARG A 21 2.45 -6.89 8.70
N LEU A 22 2.87 -7.29 9.89
CA LEU A 22 2.60 -6.56 11.12
C LEU A 22 3.53 -5.34 11.19
N VAL A 23 2.94 -4.15 11.35
CA VAL A 23 3.71 -2.90 11.41
C VAL A 23 3.89 -2.44 12.85
N ALA A 24 2.82 -2.42 13.63
CA ALA A 24 2.85 -1.95 15.00
C ALA A 24 1.78 -2.64 15.86
N ILE A 25 2.15 -2.91 17.11
CA ILE A 25 1.23 -3.34 18.16
C ILE A 25 1.32 -2.33 19.31
N ASN A 26 0.18 -1.78 19.70
CA ASN A 26 0.07 -0.86 20.81
C ASN A 26 -0.81 -1.46 21.90
N ARG A 27 -0.34 -1.48 23.14
CA ARG A 27 -1.18 -1.72 24.31
C ARG A 27 -1.87 -0.41 24.70
N VAL A 28 -3.19 -0.36 24.55
CA VAL A 28 -4.02 0.81 24.88
C VAL A 28 -4.85 0.53 26.13
N SER A 29 -5.22 1.57 26.88
CA SER A 29 -6.02 1.41 28.10
C SER A 29 -7.17 2.41 28.18
N LYS A 30 -8.30 1.98 28.77
CA LYS A 30 -9.43 2.83 29.14
C LYS A 30 -9.57 2.82 30.66
N THR A 31 -9.50 3.98 31.29
CA THR A 31 -9.72 4.15 32.74
C THR A 31 -11.21 4.03 33.07
N VAL A 32 -11.53 3.29 34.12
CA VAL A 32 -12.87 3.11 34.69
C VAL A 32 -12.79 3.20 36.22
N LYS A 33 -13.94 3.33 36.90
CA LYS A 33 -14.03 3.48 38.36
C LYS A 33 -13.28 2.40 39.17
N GLY A 34 -13.11 1.20 38.62
CA GLY A 34 -12.42 0.07 39.26
C GLY A 34 -11.04 -0.27 38.68
N GLY A 35 -10.42 0.62 37.91
CA GLY A 35 -9.06 0.42 37.37
C GLY A 35 -8.91 0.73 35.88
N LYS A 36 -7.93 0.11 35.22
CA LYS A 36 -7.65 0.30 33.79
C LYS A 36 -7.99 -0.97 33.00
N ARG A 37 -8.92 -0.86 32.05
CA ARG A 37 -9.18 -1.92 31.07
C ARG A 37 -8.18 -1.82 29.93
N PHE A 38 -7.31 -2.81 29.80
CA PHE A 38 -6.35 -2.90 28.71
C PHE A 38 -6.99 -3.51 27.45
N GLY A 39 -6.45 -3.13 26.30
CA GLY A 39 -6.69 -3.80 25.03
C GLY A 39 -5.48 -3.61 24.12
N PHE A 40 -5.39 -4.42 23.07
CA PHE A 40 -4.33 -4.33 22.09
C PHE A 40 -4.87 -3.78 20.78
N ALA A 41 -4.14 -2.84 20.20
CA ALA A 41 -4.40 -2.32 18.87
C ALA A 41 -3.28 -2.79 17.94
N ALA A 42 -3.65 -3.44 16.83
CA ALA A 42 -2.73 -3.91 15.81
C ALA A 42 -2.92 -3.11 14.53
N LEU A 43 -1.82 -2.78 13.86
CA LEU A 43 -1.78 -2.20 12.53
C LEU A 43 -1.10 -3.20 11.59
N VAL A 44 -1.85 -3.66 10.59
CA VAL A 44 -1.42 -4.69 9.65
C VAL A 44 -1.56 -4.16 8.23
N VAL A 45 -0.60 -4.51 7.39
CA VAL A 45 -0.63 -4.28 5.95
C VAL A 45 -0.75 -5.64 5.27
N VAL A 46 -1.59 -5.73 4.25
CA VAL A 46 -1.85 -6.96 3.49
C VAL A 46 -1.68 -6.65 2.01
N GLY A 47 -1.05 -7.55 1.26
CA GLY A 47 -0.91 -7.40 -0.18
C GLY A 47 -0.67 -8.73 -0.87
N ASP A 48 -0.78 -8.72 -2.19
CA ASP A 48 -0.61 -9.91 -3.04
C ASP A 48 0.72 -9.92 -3.80
N GLN A 49 1.62 -8.97 -3.51
CA GLN A 49 2.89 -8.75 -4.22
C GLN A 49 2.74 -8.57 -5.74
N LYS A 50 1.51 -8.37 -6.24
CA LYS A 50 1.17 -8.23 -7.66
C LYS A 50 0.51 -6.88 -7.92
N GLY A 51 0.86 -5.88 -7.12
CA GLY A 51 0.35 -4.51 -7.23
C GLY A 51 -1.00 -4.26 -6.54
N ARG A 52 -1.46 -5.14 -5.64
CA ARG A 52 -2.56 -4.82 -4.71
C ARG A 52 -2.06 -4.76 -3.27
N VAL A 53 -2.43 -3.69 -2.57
CA VAL A 53 -2.10 -3.50 -1.17
C VAL A 53 -3.26 -2.87 -0.41
N GLY A 54 -3.43 -3.25 0.85
CA GLY A 54 -4.39 -2.70 1.78
C GLY A 54 -3.81 -2.63 3.18
N PHE A 55 -4.43 -1.83 4.04
CA PHE A 55 -4.07 -1.78 5.46
C PHE A 55 -5.32 -1.86 6.32
N GLY A 56 -5.15 -2.34 7.54
CA GLY A 56 -6.23 -2.50 8.49
C GLY A 56 -5.75 -2.22 9.90
N LYS A 57 -6.69 -1.76 10.74
CA LYS A 57 -6.47 -1.59 12.17
C LYS A 57 -7.45 -2.47 12.93
N GLY A 58 -6.95 -3.22 13.90
CA GLY A 58 -7.76 -4.07 14.75
C GLY A 58 -7.57 -3.68 16.20
N LYS A 59 -8.64 -3.78 17.00
CA LYS A 59 -8.55 -3.67 18.45
C LYS A 59 -9.29 -4.81 19.11
N ALA A 60 -8.65 -5.47 20.06
CA ALA A 60 -9.25 -6.57 20.81
C ALA A 60 -8.67 -6.64 22.24
N LYS A 61 -9.17 -7.59 23.04
CA LYS A 61 -8.65 -7.86 24.39
C LYS A 61 -7.31 -8.61 24.33
N GLU A 62 -7.14 -9.45 23.31
CA GLU A 62 -5.95 -10.26 23.07
C GLU A 62 -5.27 -9.85 21.75
N VAL A 63 -3.97 -10.14 21.64
CA VAL A 63 -3.17 -9.78 20.47
C VAL A 63 -3.61 -10.55 19.20
N PRO A 64 -3.79 -11.89 19.22
CA PRO A 64 -4.14 -12.63 18.01
C PRO A 64 -5.48 -12.21 17.42
N GLU A 65 -6.46 -11.94 18.28
CA GLU A 65 -7.78 -11.46 17.88
C GLU A 65 -7.71 -10.04 17.25
N ALA A 66 -6.82 -9.18 17.76
CA ALA A 66 -6.61 -7.86 17.19
C ALA A 66 -5.98 -7.94 15.79
N ILE A 67 -5.01 -8.84 15.59
CA ILE A 67 -4.37 -9.08 14.28
C ILE A 67 -5.40 -9.61 13.28
N ARG A 68 -6.20 -10.63 13.66
CA ARG A 68 -7.25 -11.18 12.79
C ARG A 68 -8.23 -10.10 12.31
N LYS A 69 -8.72 -9.26 13.22
CA LYS A 69 -9.61 -8.14 12.87
C LYS A 69 -8.94 -7.13 11.94
N ALA A 70 -7.66 -6.84 12.15
CA ALA A 70 -6.88 -5.96 11.28
C ALA A 70 -6.73 -6.55 9.88
N THR A 71 -6.38 -7.82 9.75
CA THR A 71 -6.21 -8.53 8.48
C THR A 71 -7.51 -8.60 7.69
N GLU A 72 -8.64 -8.92 8.35
CA GLU A 72 -9.96 -8.92 7.70
C GLU A 72 -10.34 -7.52 7.19
N GLN A 73 -10.05 -6.47 7.96
CA GLN A 73 -10.29 -5.10 7.52
C GLN A 73 -9.39 -4.70 6.34
N ALA A 74 -8.11 -5.10 6.36
CA ALA A 74 -7.16 -4.80 5.30
C ALA A 74 -7.57 -5.42 3.96
N LYS A 75 -8.03 -6.68 3.97
CA LYS A 75 -8.53 -7.39 2.79
C LYS A 75 -9.72 -6.69 2.12
N ARG A 76 -10.58 -6.02 2.90
CA ARG A 76 -11.73 -5.25 2.37
C ARG A 76 -11.30 -3.94 1.71
N ASN A 77 -10.18 -3.36 2.13
CA ASN A 77 -9.71 -2.03 1.70
C ASN A 77 -8.50 -2.10 0.78
N MET A 78 -8.43 -3.10 -0.10
CA MET A 78 -7.33 -3.22 -1.05
C MET A 78 -7.43 -2.19 -2.18
N ILE A 79 -6.29 -1.65 -2.55
CA ILE A 79 -6.10 -0.70 -3.63
C ILE A 79 -5.19 -1.35 -4.67
N ARG A 80 -5.52 -1.17 -5.95
CA ARG A 80 -4.65 -1.58 -7.06
C ARG A 80 -3.78 -0.40 -7.47
N VAL A 81 -2.47 -0.61 -7.53
CA VAL A 81 -1.49 0.39 -7.96
C VAL A 81 -0.88 -0.06 -9.30
N PRO A 82 -0.84 0.82 -10.31
CA PRO A 82 -0.12 0.52 -11.54
C PRO A 82 1.39 0.57 -11.29
N LEU A 83 2.09 -0.53 -11.56
CA LEU A 83 3.54 -0.64 -11.41
C LEU A 83 4.23 -0.67 -12.78
N ARG A 84 5.38 0.00 -12.87
CA ARG A 84 6.27 -0.08 -14.02
C ARG A 84 7.02 -1.40 -13.97
N GLU A 85 6.86 -2.23 -15.01
CA GLU A 85 7.53 -3.54 -15.15
C GLU A 85 7.30 -4.48 -13.95
N GLY A 86 6.27 -4.22 -13.14
CA GLY A 86 6.01 -4.93 -11.89
C GLY A 86 7.05 -4.68 -10.79
N ARG A 87 7.91 -3.66 -10.93
CA ARG A 87 9.12 -3.51 -10.11
C ARG A 87 9.30 -2.15 -9.44
N THR A 88 8.94 -1.06 -10.14
CA THR A 88 9.09 0.32 -9.64
C THR A 88 7.87 1.19 -9.98
N LEU A 89 7.88 2.45 -9.53
CA LEU A 89 6.84 3.45 -9.81
C LEU A 89 7.00 4.02 -11.24
N HIS A 90 5.98 4.67 -11.81
CA HIS A 90 6.12 5.29 -13.14
C HIS A 90 6.71 6.70 -13.06
N HIS A 91 6.43 7.43 -11.98
CA HIS A 91 6.92 8.79 -11.77
C HIS A 91 7.08 9.10 -10.28
N ASP A 92 7.77 10.19 -9.98
CA ASP A 92 7.95 10.67 -8.62
C ASP A 92 6.63 11.23 -8.08
N MET A 93 6.34 10.93 -6.82
CA MET A 93 5.06 11.26 -6.20
C MET A 93 5.18 11.74 -4.77
N GLU A 94 4.21 12.58 -4.40
CA GLU A 94 4.03 13.05 -3.03
C GLU A 94 2.67 12.64 -2.48
N GLY A 95 2.69 12.00 -1.32
CA GLY A 95 1.52 11.59 -0.56
C GLY A 95 1.38 12.42 0.71
N ARG A 96 0.14 12.81 1.04
CA ARG A 96 -0.12 13.58 2.27
C ARG A 96 -1.37 13.08 2.97
N HIS A 97 -1.25 12.85 4.27
CA HIS A 97 -2.39 12.56 5.12
C HIS A 97 -2.21 13.19 6.50
N GLY A 98 -3.05 14.19 6.83
CA GLY A 98 -2.90 14.99 8.05
C GLY A 98 -1.51 15.64 8.11
N ALA A 99 -0.76 15.31 9.17
CA ALA A 99 0.62 15.76 9.39
C ALA A 99 1.69 14.83 8.77
N GLY A 100 1.32 13.69 8.19
CA GLY A 100 2.24 12.83 7.47
C GLY A 100 2.40 13.31 6.03
N LYS A 101 3.63 13.62 5.61
CA LYS A 101 3.99 13.84 4.21
C LYS A 101 5.03 12.81 3.81
N VAL A 102 4.85 12.18 2.66
CA VAL A 102 5.75 11.15 2.14
C VAL A 102 6.11 11.51 0.72
N VAL A 103 7.40 11.53 0.43
CA VAL A 103 7.93 11.70 -0.92
C VAL A 103 8.44 10.33 -1.36
N MET A 104 8.04 9.90 -2.55
CA MET A 104 8.43 8.65 -3.18
C MET A 104 9.03 8.98 -4.53
N ARG A 105 10.20 8.41 -4.81
CA ARG A 105 10.90 8.56 -6.08
C ARG A 105 11.09 7.22 -6.74
N THR A 106 11.00 7.26 -8.05
CA THR A 106 11.39 6.16 -8.93
C THR A 106 12.87 5.84 -8.75
N ALA A 107 13.23 4.57 -8.88
CA ALA A 107 14.58 4.11 -8.65
C ALA A 107 15.05 3.16 -9.76
N PRO A 108 16.32 3.22 -10.17
CA PRO A 108 16.88 2.31 -11.15
C PRO A 108 17.05 0.90 -10.57
N THR A 109 17.34 -0.05 -11.46
CA THR A 109 17.54 -1.46 -11.10
C THR A 109 18.64 -1.68 -10.08
N GLY A 110 18.31 -2.42 -9.01
CA GLY A 110 19.27 -2.83 -7.98
C GLY A 110 19.34 -1.87 -6.79
N THR A 111 18.45 -0.88 -6.70
CA THR A 111 18.40 0.07 -5.58
C THR A 111 17.78 -0.57 -4.33
N GLY A 112 16.82 -1.48 -4.52
CA GLY A 112 16.07 -2.06 -3.41
C GLY A 112 15.06 -1.09 -2.77
N ILE A 113 14.47 -1.50 -1.64
CA ILE A 113 13.46 -0.72 -0.92
C ILE A 113 14.11 0.16 0.16
N ILE A 114 14.39 1.41 -0.20
CA ILE A 114 14.89 2.43 0.72
C ILE A 114 13.71 3.23 1.26
N ALA A 115 13.14 2.75 2.36
CA ALA A 115 11.99 3.38 3.00
C ALA A 115 12.00 3.19 4.53
N GLY A 116 11.34 4.10 5.25
CA GLY A 116 11.08 3.94 6.69
C GLY A 116 10.18 2.73 6.97
N GLY A 117 10.35 2.08 8.13
CA GLY A 117 9.74 0.77 8.45
C GLY A 117 8.26 0.60 8.07
N PRO A 118 7.35 1.51 8.47
CA PRO A 118 5.93 1.41 8.10
C PRO A 118 5.66 1.53 6.60
N MET A 119 6.46 2.31 5.87
CA MET A 119 6.34 2.46 4.41
C MET A 119 6.95 1.26 3.69
N ARG A 120 8.09 0.76 4.19
CA ARG A 120 8.72 -0.47 3.68
C ARG A 120 7.76 -1.64 3.70
N ALA A 121 7.03 -1.84 4.80
CA ALA A 121 5.98 -2.87 4.88
C ALA A 121 4.91 -2.72 3.79
N VAL A 122 4.56 -1.50 3.38
CA VAL A 122 3.62 -1.27 2.27
C VAL A 122 4.24 -1.64 0.93
N PHE A 123 5.49 -1.24 0.68
CA PHE A 123 6.16 -1.53 -0.59
C PHE A 123 6.46 -3.02 -0.78
N GLU A 124 6.89 -3.72 0.29
CA GLU A 124 7.09 -5.16 0.30
C GLU A 124 5.79 -5.91 -0.04
N MET A 125 4.68 -5.55 0.61
CA MET A 125 3.38 -6.20 0.36
C MET A 125 2.80 -5.84 -1.01
N LEU A 126 3.12 -4.67 -1.56
CA LEU A 126 2.75 -4.28 -2.91
C LEU A 126 3.52 -5.06 -3.99
N GLY A 127 4.75 -5.52 -3.67
CA GLY A 127 5.65 -6.21 -4.59
C GLY A 127 6.64 -5.29 -5.30
N ILE A 128 6.87 -4.06 -4.80
CA ILE A 128 7.89 -3.17 -5.34
C ILE A 128 9.26 -3.67 -4.92
N GLN A 129 10.20 -3.72 -5.85
CA GLN A 129 11.59 -4.06 -5.55
C GLN A 129 12.44 -2.81 -5.38
N ASP A 130 12.21 -1.76 -6.18
CA ASP A 130 13.05 -0.55 -6.18
C ASP A 130 12.22 0.70 -5.99
N VAL A 131 12.45 1.37 -4.86
CA VAL A 131 11.85 2.68 -4.54
C VAL A 131 12.68 3.39 -3.48
N VAL A 132 12.80 4.70 -3.63
CA VAL A 132 13.36 5.57 -2.59
C VAL A 132 12.23 6.41 -2.02
N ALA A 133 11.96 6.25 -0.73
CA ALA A 133 10.88 6.95 -0.05
C ALA A 133 11.32 7.56 1.28
N LYS A 134 10.94 8.81 1.49
CA LYS A 134 11.22 9.55 2.73
C LYS A 134 9.94 10.14 3.30
N SER A 135 9.73 9.93 4.60
CA SER A 135 8.71 10.65 5.37
C SER A 135 9.28 12.00 5.80
N ILE A 136 8.55 13.07 5.49
CA ILE A 136 8.88 14.46 5.85
C ILE A 136 7.78 14.94 6.80
N GLY A 137 8.10 15.04 8.08
CA GLY A 137 7.15 15.45 9.13
C GLY A 137 6.85 14.33 10.12
N SER A 138 5.57 13.91 10.22
CA SER A 138 5.13 12.99 11.27
C SER A 138 5.74 11.58 11.16
N GLN A 139 6.27 11.09 12.28
CA GLN A 139 6.77 9.71 12.42
C GLN A 139 5.67 8.70 12.83
N ASN A 140 4.42 9.12 12.91
CA ASN A 140 3.32 8.23 13.32
C ASN A 140 3.04 7.17 12.23
N PRO A 141 3.17 5.86 12.52
CA PRO A 141 2.97 4.78 11.54
C PRO A 141 1.61 4.81 10.84
N TYR A 142 0.55 5.20 11.55
CA TYR A 142 -0.80 5.28 10.99
C TYR A 142 -0.90 6.36 9.90
N ASN A 143 -0.30 7.52 10.14
CA ASN A 143 -0.33 8.63 9.18
C ASN A 143 0.61 8.38 8.02
N MET A 144 1.79 7.79 8.28
CA MET A 144 2.74 7.43 7.23
C MET A 144 2.12 6.44 6.23
N ILE A 145 1.51 5.34 6.69
CA ILE A 145 0.88 4.36 5.79
C ILE A 145 -0.25 4.99 4.98
N ARG A 146 -1.08 5.83 5.60
CA ARG A 146 -2.15 6.53 4.89
C ARG A 146 -1.63 7.53 3.87
N ALA A 147 -0.57 8.26 4.20
CA ALA A 147 0.08 9.20 3.28
C ALA A 147 0.73 8.44 2.11
N THR A 148 1.40 7.32 2.35
CA THR A 148 1.95 6.46 1.30
C THR A 148 0.85 5.96 0.37
N LEU A 149 -0.27 5.46 0.89
CA LEU A 149 -1.39 5.01 0.07
C LEU A 149 -2.08 6.15 -0.68
N ASP A 150 -2.15 7.35 -0.11
CA ASP A 150 -2.64 8.55 -0.83
C ASP A 150 -1.75 8.88 -2.03
N GLY A 151 -0.43 8.81 -1.85
CA GLY A 151 0.51 8.97 -2.95
C GLY A 151 0.35 7.88 -4.01
N LEU A 152 0.33 6.60 -3.61
CA LEU A 152 0.18 5.48 -4.54
C LEU A 152 -1.14 5.49 -5.33
N LYS A 153 -2.21 6.08 -4.78
CA LYS A 153 -3.48 6.27 -5.51
C LYS A 153 -3.37 7.29 -6.65
N LYS A 154 -2.41 8.22 -6.57
CA LYS A 154 -2.16 9.22 -7.62
C LYS A 154 -1.28 8.66 -8.75
N GLU A 155 -0.71 7.47 -8.57
CA GLU A 155 0.11 6.84 -9.58
C GLU A 155 -0.71 6.62 -10.86
N ALA A 156 -0.13 7.02 -11.99
CA ALA A 156 -0.80 6.98 -13.27
C ALA A 156 0.12 6.28 -14.26
N SER A 157 -0.35 5.17 -14.82
CA SER A 157 0.37 4.53 -15.91
C SER A 157 0.32 5.41 -17.17
N PRO A 158 1.36 5.40 -18.02
CA PRO A 158 1.34 6.08 -19.31
C PRO A 158 0.12 5.72 -20.16
N ARG A 159 -0.37 4.47 -20.06
CA ARG A 159 -1.58 3.99 -20.71
C ARG A 159 -2.85 4.72 -20.21
N MET A 160 -2.98 4.91 -18.90
CA MET A 160 -4.11 5.67 -18.33
C MET A 160 -4.05 7.15 -18.72
N VAL A 161 -2.85 7.74 -18.76
CA VAL A 161 -2.66 9.13 -19.20
C VAL A 161 -2.98 9.29 -20.68
N ALA A 162 -2.56 8.35 -21.52
CA ALA A 162 -2.87 8.31 -22.96
C ALA A 162 -4.36 8.25 -23.22
N GLN A 163 -5.07 7.36 -22.52
CA GLN A 163 -6.52 7.25 -22.62
C GLN A 163 -7.23 8.52 -22.18
N ARG A 164 -6.78 9.15 -21.09
CA ARG A 164 -7.36 10.42 -20.60
C ARG A 164 -7.12 11.58 -21.57
N ARG A 165 -5.98 11.61 -22.25
CA ARG A 165 -5.59 12.70 -23.16
C ARG A 165 -5.96 12.45 -24.63
N GLY A 166 -6.49 11.26 -24.97
CA GLY A 166 -6.82 10.88 -26.35
C GLY A 166 -5.61 10.79 -27.29
N LYS A 167 -4.41 10.54 -26.75
CA LYS A 167 -3.15 10.45 -27.52
C LYS A 167 -2.64 9.01 -27.55
N LYS A 168 -1.75 8.69 -28.49
CA LYS A 168 -1.09 7.38 -28.50
C LYS A 168 -0.09 7.31 -27.35
N VAL A 169 0.13 6.10 -26.82
CA VAL A 169 1.05 5.86 -25.70
C VAL A 169 2.49 6.27 -26.07
N ALA A 170 2.88 6.08 -27.34
CA ALA A 170 4.18 6.47 -27.88
C ALA A 170 4.45 7.98 -27.80
N ASP A 171 3.41 8.83 -27.95
CA ASP A 171 3.57 10.29 -27.88
C ASP A 171 3.79 10.80 -26.45
N ILE A 172 3.48 9.97 -25.45
CA ILE A 172 3.57 10.31 -24.02
C ILE A 172 4.86 9.80 -23.39
N LEU A 173 5.36 8.64 -23.81
CA LEU A 173 6.65 8.07 -23.39
C LEU A 173 7.86 8.80 -24.00
N ARG A 174 7.70 10.07 -24.35
CA ARG A 174 8.59 10.81 -25.26
C ARG A 174 10.08 10.71 -24.83
N ARG A 175 10.80 9.79 -25.45
CA ARG A 175 12.20 9.92 -25.93
C ARG A 175 13.33 10.03 -24.87
N ASP A 176 13.28 9.32 -23.75
CA ASP A 176 14.45 9.23 -22.85
C ASP A 176 15.53 8.23 -23.35
N GLU A 177 15.21 7.34 -24.29
CA GLU A 177 16.20 6.42 -24.88
C GLU A 177 17.18 7.13 -25.85
N ALA A 178 16.89 8.36 -26.29
CA ALA A 178 17.81 9.11 -27.14
C ALA A 178 18.98 9.72 -26.32
N SER A 179 18.76 10.06 -25.05
CA SER A 179 19.81 10.64 -24.19
C SER A 179 20.78 9.62 -23.59
N SER A 180 20.42 8.34 -23.56
CA SER A 180 21.30 7.27 -23.08
C SER A 180 22.22 6.71 -24.16
N GLN A 181 21.89 6.88 -25.46
CA GLN A 181 22.79 6.49 -26.55
C GLN A 181 23.90 7.52 -26.80
N GLU A 182 23.61 8.82 -26.67
CA GLU A 182 24.62 9.89 -26.83
C GLU A 182 25.69 9.91 -25.70
N ALA A 183 25.39 9.37 -24.52
CA ALA A 183 26.32 9.32 -23.39
C ALA A 183 27.28 8.11 -23.42
N VAL A 184 27.07 7.14 -24.31
CA VAL A 184 27.91 5.94 -24.44
C VAL A 184 28.92 6.07 -25.59
N GLU A 185 28.74 7.05 -26.48
CA GLU A 185 29.62 7.34 -27.62
C GLU A 185 30.54 8.57 -27.45
N ALA A 186 30.54 9.22 -26.29
CA ALA A 186 31.44 10.33 -25.94
C ALA A 186 32.42 9.95 -24.82
#